data_AF-A0A7S1U725-F1
#
_entry.id   AF-A0A7S1U725-F1
#
_cell.length_a   1.000
_cell.length_b   1.000
_cell.length_c   1.000
_cell.angle_alpha   90.00
_cell.angle_beta   90.00
_cell.angle_gamma   90.00
#
_symmetry.space_group_name_H-M   'P 1'
#
loop_
_entity.id
_entity.type
_entity.pdbx_description
1 polymer ?
#
loop_
_entity_poly.entity_id
_entity_poly.type
_entity_poly.pdbx_seq_one_letter_code
_entity_poly.pdbx_strand_id
1 'polypeptide(L)'
;MALEPRSAAELDDALATLRASLARLSEERKEERLAQIAALRRDYGERFALAPARFLEWAEDAGDDGDAKLDVLARATAEHPGSVDLWLARADAAAAAGLPEADRRKLLEEAVTAAGGHLLRGAELWSRLVALEVGAAAASPPGDAEALA
;
A
#
# COMPACT_ATOMS: atom_id res chain seq x y z
N MET A 1 20.03 -4.40 -27.99
CA MET A 1 20.78 -4.90 -26.82
C MET A 1 20.45 -3.95 -25.68
N ALA A 2 19.45 -4.27 -24.85
CA ALA A 2 19.07 -3.42 -23.74
C ALA A 2 20.12 -3.59 -22.64
N LEU A 3 20.79 -2.51 -22.26
CA LEU A 3 21.71 -2.50 -21.12
C LEU A 3 20.86 -2.75 -19.87
N GLU A 4 21.05 -3.89 -19.21
CA GLU A 4 20.49 -4.07 -17.87
C GLU A 4 21.09 -3.00 -16.96
N PRO A 5 20.27 -2.23 -16.25
CA PRO A 5 20.76 -1.18 -15.36
C PRO A 5 21.57 -1.81 -14.23
N ARG A 6 22.75 -1.24 -13.96
CA ARG A 6 23.78 -1.77 -13.06
C ARG A 6 23.82 -1.04 -11.72
N SER A 7 23.07 0.04 -11.57
CA SER A 7 23.00 0.88 -10.38
C SER A 7 21.58 1.40 -10.11
N ALA A 8 21.33 1.79 -8.86
CA ALA A 8 20.09 2.46 -8.44
C ALA A 8 19.78 3.70 -9.29
N ALA A 9 20.80 4.52 -9.60
CA ALA A 9 20.63 5.72 -10.44
C ALA A 9 20.20 5.39 -11.87
N GLU A 10 20.79 4.36 -12.50
CA GLU A 10 20.38 3.93 -13.85
C GLU A 10 18.97 3.36 -13.86
N LEU A 11 18.56 2.66 -12.80
CA LEU A 11 17.18 2.22 -12.64
C LEU A 11 16.21 3.38 -12.47
N ASP A 12 16.59 4.42 -11.70
CA ASP A 12 15.78 5.63 -11.51
C ASP A 12 15.60 6.40 -12.82
N ASP A 13 16.67 6.57 -13.60
CA ASP A 13 16.63 7.18 -14.93
C ASP A 13 15.76 6.38 -15.90
N ALA A 14 15.87 5.05 -15.86
CA ALA A 14 15.04 4.16 -16.67
C ALA A 14 13.55 4.29 -16.27
N LEU A 15 13.23 4.27 -14.97
CA LEU A 15 11.87 4.49 -14.47
C LEU A 15 11.31 5.84 -14.91
N ALA A 16 12.09 6.92 -14.78
CA ALA A 16 11.68 8.26 -15.20
C ALA A 16 11.39 8.32 -16.70
N THR A 17 12.25 7.69 -17.52
CA THR A 17 12.07 7.61 -18.97
C THR A 17 10.81 6.84 -19.34
N LEU A 18 10.57 5.69 -18.72
CA LEU A 18 9.37 4.88 -18.96
C LEU A 18 8.09 5.66 -18.60
N ARG A 19 8.08 6.35 -17.45
CA ARG A 19 6.93 7.17 -17.01
C ARG A 19 6.66 8.33 -17.97
N ALA A 20 7.70 9.06 -18.38
CA ALA A 20 7.57 10.19 -19.30
C ALA A 20 7.01 9.76 -20.68
N SER A 21 7.15 8.48 -21.04
CA SER A 21 6.61 7.95 -22.29
C SER A 21 5.10 7.68 -22.24
N LEU A 22 4.51 7.40 -21.06
CA LEU A 22 3.10 7.01 -20.90
C LEU A 22 2.12 8.01 -21.51
N ALA A 23 2.39 9.30 -21.37
CA ALA A 23 1.52 10.38 -21.86
C ALA A 23 1.35 10.41 -23.39
N ARG A 24 2.22 9.71 -24.15
CA ARG A 24 2.27 9.75 -25.62
C ARG A 24 1.85 8.43 -26.27
N LEU A 25 1.49 7.43 -25.47
CA LEU A 25 1.19 6.08 -25.94
C LEU A 25 -0.32 5.86 -26.10
N SER A 26 -0.69 4.95 -26.99
CA SER A 26 -2.04 4.37 -27.04
C SER A 26 -2.30 3.50 -25.81
N GLU A 27 -3.56 3.24 -25.46
CA GLU A 27 -3.92 2.46 -24.26
C GLU A 27 -3.24 1.08 -24.21
N GLU A 28 -3.27 0.31 -25.31
CA GLU A 28 -2.58 -0.99 -25.41
C GLU A 28 -1.08 -0.88 -25.09
N ARG A 29 -0.42 0.19 -25.55
CA ARG A 29 1.00 0.44 -25.28
C ARG A 29 1.25 1.00 -23.89
N LYS A 30 0.25 1.63 -23.26
CA LYS A 30 0.33 2.07 -21.86
C LYS A 30 0.32 0.87 -20.93
N GLU A 31 -0.54 -0.12 -21.16
CA GLU A 31 -0.54 -1.36 -20.39
C GLU A 31 0.82 -2.06 -20.44
N GLU A 32 1.40 -2.22 -21.64
CA GLU A 32 2.74 -2.79 -21.79
C GLU A 32 3.79 -1.96 -21.03
N ARG A 33 3.69 -0.62 -21.09
CA ARG A 33 4.62 0.28 -20.40
C ARG A 33 4.49 0.19 -18.88
N LEU A 34 3.27 0.10 -18.36
CA LEU A 34 3.01 -0.08 -16.93
C LEU A 34 3.56 -1.43 -16.44
N ALA A 35 3.41 -2.50 -17.23
CA ALA A 35 4.03 -3.79 -16.93
C ALA A 35 5.56 -3.71 -16.87
N GLN A 36 6.19 -2.97 -17.80
CA GLN A 36 7.64 -2.72 -17.76
C GLN A 36 8.08 -1.93 -16.52
N ILE A 37 7.31 -0.90 -16.13
CA ILE A 37 7.56 -0.13 -14.90
C ILE A 37 7.45 -1.03 -13.67
N ALA A 38 6.42 -1.87 -13.60
CA ALA A 38 6.23 -2.81 -12.49
C ALA A 38 7.38 -3.83 -12.38
N ALA A 39 7.82 -4.38 -13.52
CA ALA A 39 8.96 -5.28 -13.57
C ALA A 39 10.26 -4.60 -13.09
N LEU A 40 10.50 -3.36 -13.53
CA LEU A 40 11.68 -2.61 -13.14
C LEU A 40 11.70 -2.24 -11.64
N ARG A 41 10.54 -1.90 -11.07
CA ARG A 41 10.40 -1.70 -9.61
C ARG A 41 10.68 -2.96 -8.82
N ARG A 42 10.21 -4.12 -9.30
CA ARG A 42 10.47 -5.42 -8.67
C ARG A 42 11.98 -5.69 -8.63
N ASP A 43 12.65 -5.57 -9.77
CA ASP A 43 14.10 -5.74 -9.90
C ASP A 43 14.88 -4.76 -9.00
N TYR A 44 14.44 -3.51 -8.93
CA TYR A 44 15.02 -2.52 -8.02
C TYR A 44 14.94 -2.98 -6.57
N GLY A 45 13.74 -3.34 -6.08
CA GLY A 45 13.58 -3.76 -4.69
C GLY A 45 14.24 -5.09 -4.37
N GLU A 46 14.51 -5.95 -5.35
CA GLU A 46 15.29 -7.19 -5.15
C GLU A 46 16.79 -6.90 -5.01
N ARG A 47 17.30 -5.87 -5.70
CA ARG A 47 18.72 -5.53 -5.72
C ARG A 47 19.14 -4.53 -4.65
N PHE A 48 18.23 -3.66 -4.23
CA PHE A 48 18.53 -2.55 -3.33
C PHE A 48 17.53 -2.50 -2.19
N ALA A 49 18.04 -2.32 -0.97
CA ALA A 49 17.20 -2.00 0.17
C ALA A 49 16.57 -0.62 -0.08
N LEU A 50 15.23 -0.59 -0.08
CA LEU A 50 14.48 0.62 -0.36
C LEU A 50 14.26 1.41 0.93
N ALA A 51 14.19 2.73 0.80
CA ALA A 51 13.66 3.55 1.88
C ALA A 51 12.13 3.50 1.85
N PRO A 52 11.44 3.60 3.00
CA PRO A 52 9.98 3.67 3.06
C PRO A 52 9.36 4.70 2.10
N ALA A 53 10.00 5.87 1.95
CA ALA A 53 9.54 6.92 1.04
C ALA A 53 9.43 6.45 -0.42
N ARG A 54 10.34 5.58 -0.87
CA ARG A 54 10.34 5.08 -2.24
C ARG A 54 9.15 4.17 -2.52
N PHE A 55 8.73 3.37 -1.53
CA PHE A 55 7.52 2.57 -1.62
C PHE A 55 6.25 3.44 -1.69
N LEU A 56 6.20 4.52 -0.92
CA LEU A 56 5.07 5.46 -0.97
C LEU A 56 4.95 6.10 -2.37
N GLU A 57 6.05 6.58 -2.93
CA GLU A 57 6.07 7.11 -4.30
C GLU A 57 5.57 6.07 -5.32
N TRP A 58 6.03 4.82 -5.20
CA TRP A 58 5.61 3.76 -6.10
C TRP A 58 4.13 3.38 -5.95
N ALA A 59 3.59 3.47 -4.73
CA ALA A 59 2.18 3.25 -4.45
C ALA A 59 1.31 4.41 -4.98
N GLU A 60 1.82 5.64 -4.97
CA GLU A 60 1.14 6.79 -5.61
C GLU A 60 1.12 6.66 -7.13
N ASP A 61 2.23 6.23 -7.73
CA ASP A 61 2.32 6.02 -9.17
C ASP A 61 1.40 4.89 -9.68
N ALA A 62 0.97 3.97 -8.81
CA ALA A 62 -0.03 2.96 -9.16
C ALA A 62 -1.42 3.58 -9.42
N GLY A 63 -1.62 4.84 -9.03
CA GLY A 63 -2.84 5.59 -9.31
C GLY A 63 -4.07 4.96 -8.65
N ASP A 64 -5.14 4.85 -9.44
CA ASP A 64 -6.44 4.28 -9.02
C ASP A 64 -6.48 2.74 -9.12
N ASP A 65 -5.39 2.09 -9.55
CA ASP A 65 -5.26 0.64 -9.50
C ASP A 65 -5.05 0.21 -8.04
N GLY A 66 -6.17 -0.02 -7.35
CA GLY A 66 -6.20 -0.37 -5.93
C GLY A 66 -5.41 -1.64 -5.60
N ASP A 67 -5.45 -2.63 -6.49
CA ASP A 67 -4.76 -3.91 -6.29
C ASP A 67 -3.23 -3.73 -6.41
N ALA A 68 -2.77 -3.06 -7.47
CA ALA A 68 -1.35 -2.76 -7.65
C ALA A 68 -0.79 -1.90 -6.49
N LYS A 69 -1.57 -0.94 -6.01
CA LYS A 69 -1.20 -0.10 -4.86
C LYS A 69 -1.09 -0.92 -3.58
N LEU A 70 -2.04 -1.82 -3.33
CA LEU A 70 -2.04 -2.70 -2.16
C LEU A 70 -0.87 -3.67 -2.17
N ASP A 71 -0.51 -4.22 -3.33
CA ASP A 71 0.63 -5.14 -3.46
C ASP A 71 1.96 -4.46 -3.11
N VAL A 72 2.17 -3.23 -3.62
CA VAL A 72 3.36 -2.43 -3.30
C VAL A 72 3.44 -2.16 -1.79
N LEU A 73 2.32 -1.74 -1.18
CA LEU A 73 2.28 -1.40 0.24
C LEU A 73 2.36 -2.63 1.14
N ALA A 74 1.81 -3.77 0.73
CA ALA A 74 1.93 -5.03 1.44
C ALA A 74 3.40 -5.44 1.56
N ARG A 75 4.12 -5.43 0.42
CA ARG A 75 5.56 -5.66 0.39
C ARG A 75 6.30 -4.64 1.28
N ALA A 76 5.99 -3.36 1.15
CA ALA A 76 6.63 -2.29 1.93
C ALA A 76 6.48 -2.49 3.44
N THR A 77 5.28 -2.85 3.91
CA THR A 77 5.03 -3.10 5.35
C THR A 77 5.71 -4.38 5.86
N ALA A 78 5.99 -5.36 5.00
CA ALA A 78 6.78 -6.54 5.35
C ALA A 78 8.27 -6.19 5.49
N GLU A 79 8.81 -5.33 4.62
CA GLU A 79 10.21 -4.89 4.65
C GLU A 79 10.47 -3.83 5.75
N HIS A 80 9.47 -3.02 6.09
CA HIS A 80 9.55 -1.94 7.07
C HIS A 80 8.39 -1.98 8.07
N PRO A 81 8.30 -3.03 8.91
CA PRO A 81 7.17 -3.22 9.81
C PRO A 81 7.00 -2.12 10.85
N GLY A 82 8.07 -1.40 11.22
CA GLY A 82 8.02 -0.27 12.15
C GLY A 82 7.57 1.06 11.54
N SER A 83 7.36 1.12 10.21
CA SER A 83 6.99 2.37 9.52
C SER A 83 5.49 2.62 9.62
N VAL A 84 5.10 3.54 10.50
CA VAL A 84 3.69 3.95 10.65
C VAL A 84 3.12 4.49 9.33
N ASP A 85 3.90 5.27 8.57
CA ASP A 85 3.43 5.88 7.32
C ASP A 85 3.05 4.84 6.26
N LEU A 86 3.81 3.76 6.15
CA LEU A 86 3.50 2.67 5.22
C LEU A 86 2.23 1.93 5.64
N TRP A 87 2.04 1.69 6.93
CA TRP A 87 0.82 1.06 7.44
C TRP A 87 -0.42 1.94 7.24
N LEU A 88 -0.32 3.24 7.49
CA LEU A 88 -1.42 4.19 7.26
C LEU A 88 -1.79 4.26 5.78
N ALA A 89 -0.78 4.35 4.90
CA ALA A 89 -1.00 4.33 3.45
C ALA A 89 -1.67 3.02 2.99
N ARG A 90 -1.25 1.87 3.54
CA ARG A 90 -1.84 0.56 3.25
C ARG A 90 -3.28 0.48 3.72
N ALA A 91 -3.59 0.98 4.91
CA ALA A 91 -4.95 1.03 5.44
C ALA A 91 -5.86 1.93 4.59
N ASP A 92 -5.37 3.09 4.14
CA ASP A 92 -6.11 4.00 3.26
C ASP A 92 -6.36 3.37 1.88
N ALA A 93 -5.35 2.73 1.30
CA ALA A 93 -5.50 1.97 0.06
C ALA A 93 -6.53 0.84 0.21
N ALA A 94 -6.52 0.13 1.34
CA ALA A 94 -7.47 -0.96 1.57
C ALA A 94 -8.91 -0.47 1.71
N ALA A 95 -9.11 0.68 2.36
CA ALA A 95 -10.41 1.32 2.44
C ALA A 95 -10.89 1.82 1.06
N ALA A 96 -10.01 2.44 0.28
CA ALA A 96 -10.33 2.94 -1.06
C ALA A 96 -10.67 1.80 -2.05
N ALA A 97 -9.97 0.67 -1.96
CA ALA A 97 -10.26 -0.54 -2.73
C ALA A 97 -11.53 -1.28 -2.26
N GLY A 98 -12.19 -0.81 -1.18
CA GLY A 98 -13.44 -1.39 -0.70
C GLY A 98 -13.25 -2.76 -0.04
N LEU A 99 -12.09 -3.05 0.54
CA LEU A 99 -11.87 -4.33 1.21
C LEU A 99 -12.91 -4.55 2.32
N PRO A 100 -13.34 -5.81 2.54
CA PRO A 100 -14.22 -6.17 3.62
C PRO A 100 -13.73 -5.61 4.96
N GLU A 101 -14.66 -5.18 5.80
CA GLU A 101 -14.33 -4.60 7.10
C GLU A 101 -13.49 -5.55 7.97
N ALA A 102 -13.78 -6.86 7.91
CA ALA A 102 -13.00 -7.88 8.62
C ALA A 102 -11.52 -7.88 8.20
N ASP A 103 -11.24 -7.74 6.90
CA ASP A 103 -9.88 -7.70 6.38
C ASP A 103 -9.18 -6.39 6.74
N ARG A 104 -9.90 -5.26 6.67
CA ARG A 104 -9.40 -3.95 7.10
C ARG A 104 -9.10 -3.92 8.61
N ARG A 105 -9.93 -4.58 9.42
CA ARG A 105 -9.70 -4.75 10.87
C ARG A 105 -8.42 -5.53 11.11
N LYS A 106 -8.30 -6.70 10.51
CA LYS A 106 -7.09 -7.54 10.64
C LYS A 106 -5.83 -6.79 10.22
N LEU A 107 -5.88 -6.03 9.13
CA LEU A 107 -4.77 -5.20 8.67
C LEU A 107 -4.38 -4.15 9.72
N LEU A 108 -5.35 -3.47 10.34
CA LEU A 108 -5.08 -2.47 11.38
C LEU A 108 -4.55 -3.10 12.68
N GLU A 109 -5.02 -4.30 13.05
CA GLU A 109 -4.47 -5.07 14.19
C GLU A 109 -3.00 -5.44 13.96
N GLU A 110 -2.66 -5.90 12.75
CA GLU A 110 -1.28 -6.17 12.34
C GLU A 110 -0.43 -4.89 12.40
N ALA A 111 -0.96 -3.77 11.88
CA ALA A 111 -0.29 -2.48 11.91
C ALA A 111 0.00 -1.99 13.34
N VAL A 112 -0.99 -2.09 14.22
CA VAL A 112 -0.85 -1.73 15.64
C VAL A 112 0.18 -2.62 16.33
N THR A 113 0.18 -3.92 16.03
CA THR A 113 1.17 -4.85 16.58
C THR A 113 2.59 -4.50 16.13
N ALA A 114 2.75 -4.14 14.85
CA ALA A 114 4.06 -3.87 14.26
C ALA A 114 4.61 -2.47 14.58
N ALA A 115 3.76 -1.45 14.59
CA ALA A 115 4.16 -0.04 14.65
C ALA A 115 3.37 0.80 15.67
N GLY A 116 2.39 0.23 16.38
CA GLY A 116 1.56 0.95 17.35
C GLY A 116 2.31 1.50 18.57
N GLY A 117 3.51 0.96 18.87
CA GLY A 117 4.41 1.47 19.91
C GLY A 117 5.21 2.71 19.52
N HIS A 118 5.08 3.20 18.27
CA HIS A 118 5.84 4.37 17.81
C HIS A 118 5.38 5.65 18.53
N LEU A 119 6.27 6.25 19.33
CA LEU A 119 5.97 7.33 20.29
C LEU A 119 5.18 8.52 19.72
N LEU A 120 5.45 8.92 18.47
CA LEU A 120 4.86 10.13 17.90
C LEU A 120 3.60 9.86 17.05
N ARG A 121 3.47 8.65 16.49
CA ARG A 121 2.49 8.38 15.42
C ARG A 121 1.77 7.04 15.53
N GLY A 122 2.22 6.14 16.39
CA GLY A 122 1.54 4.85 16.62
C GLY A 122 0.10 5.01 17.11
N ALA A 123 -0.19 6.09 17.83
CA ALA A 123 -1.54 6.45 18.27
C ALA A 123 -2.54 6.66 17.11
N GLU A 124 -2.07 7.02 15.91
CA GLU A 124 -2.92 7.17 14.73
C GLU A 124 -3.46 5.82 14.26
N LEU A 125 -2.64 4.76 14.31
CA LEU A 125 -3.04 3.39 13.99
C LEU A 125 -4.11 2.89 14.96
N TRP A 126 -3.92 3.13 16.25
CA TRP A 126 -4.92 2.85 17.28
C TRP A 126 -6.23 3.59 17.03
N SER A 127 -6.15 4.87 16.69
CA SER A 127 -7.33 5.70 16.44
C SER A 127 -8.15 5.18 15.24
N ARG A 128 -7.48 4.72 14.17
CA ARG A 128 -8.14 4.11 13.02
C ARG A 128 -8.80 2.78 13.35
N LEU A 129 -8.14 1.93 14.14
CA LEU A 129 -8.72 0.66 14.59
C LEU A 129 -10.00 0.89 15.41
N VAL A 130 -9.94 1.79 16.40
CA VAL A 130 -11.11 2.14 17.21
C VAL A 130 -12.23 2.72 16.37
N ALA A 131 -11.93 3.62 15.42
CA ALA A 131 -12.93 4.19 14.53
C ALA A 131 -13.65 3.11 13.70
N LEU A 132 -12.92 2.10 13.23
CA LEU A 132 -13.49 0.97 12.49
C LEU A 132 -14.41 0.13 13.39
N GLU A 133 -14.00 -0.16 14.63
CA GLU A 133 -14.79 -0.95 15.57
C GLU A 133 -16.07 -0.24 16.04
N VAL A 134 -15.99 1.06 16.33
CA VAL A 134 -17.15 1.87 16.71
C VAL A 134 -18.13 2.01 15.56
N GLY A 135 -17.63 2.19 14.32
CA GLY A 135 -18.46 2.20 13.11
C GLY A 135 -19.17 0.88 12.88
N ALA A 136 -18.49 -0.25 13.12
CA ALA A 136 -19.06 -1.59 13.03
C ALA A 136 -20.16 -1.83 14.08
N ALA A 137 -19.92 -1.43 15.32
CA ALA A 137 -20.88 -1.57 16.42
C ALA A 137 -22.17 -0.77 16.19
N ALA A 138 -22.09 0.37 15.50
CA ALA A 138 -23.26 1.15 15.12
C ALA A 138 -24.05 0.55 13.94
N ALA A 139 -23.41 -0.27 13.10
CA ALA A 139 -24.01 -0.93 11.94
C ALA A 139 -24.67 -2.28 12.28
N SER A 140 -24.30 -2.91 13.39
CA SER A 140 -25.03 -4.06 13.93
C SER A 140 -26.33 -3.59 14.60
N PRO A 141 -27.53 -3.98 14.12
CA PRO A 141 -28.75 -3.76 14.88
C PRO A 141 -28.65 -4.50 16.22
N PRO A 142 -29.33 -4.02 17.28
CA PRO A 142 -29.42 -4.75 18.54
C PRO A 142 -30.14 -6.08 18.30
N GLY A 143 -29.37 -7.14 18.07
CA GLY A 143 -29.86 -8.50 17.93
C GLY A 143 -30.13 -9.11 19.30
N ASP A 144 -31.41 -9.40 19.53
CA ASP A 144 -31.95 -10.39 20.46
C ASP A 144 -31.57 -10.24 21.94
N ALA A 145 -32.06 -9.17 22.57
CA ALA A 145 -32.23 -9.10 24.02
C ALA A 145 -33.56 -9.75 24.52
N GLU A 146 -34.24 -10.55 23.70
CA GLU A 146 -35.45 -11.31 24.08
C GLU A 146 -35.21 -12.82 23.98
N ALA A 147 -34.48 -13.38 24.94
CA ALA A 147 -34.50 -14.83 25.21
C ALA A 147 -34.32 -15.18 26.70
N LEU A 148 -34.65 -14.25 27.60
CA LEU A 148 -34.71 -14.48 29.04
C LEU A 148 -35.91 -13.74 29.64
N ALA A 149 -37.11 -14.21 29.34
CA ALA A 149 -38.33 -13.95 30.10
C ALA A 149 -39.20 -15.20 30.13
#